data_AF-A0A976DPA9-F1
#
_entry.id   AF-A0A976DPA9-F1
#
_cell.length_a   1.000
_cell.length_b   1.000
_cell.length_c   1.000
_cell.angle_alpha   90.00
_cell.angle_beta   90.00
_cell.angle_gamma   90.00
#
_symmetry.space_group_name_H-M   'P 1'
#
loop_
_entity.id
_entity.type
_entity.pdbx_description
1 polymer ?
#
loop_
_entity_poly.entity_id
_entity_poly.type
_entity_poly.pdbx_seq_one_letter_code
_entity_poly.pdbx_strand_id
1 'polypeptide(L)'
;MYRKGEVRYKALPLPDRVQLDEAAALAGAEGFLTYMRKRHSVRDYAPRPVPEAVIAACIAAAGTAPSGANHQPWHFVAIADPAMKARIREGA
;
A
#
# COMPACT_ATOMS: atom_id res chain seq x y z
N MET A 1 16.42 -18.69 15.30
CA MET A 1 15.80 -19.32 16.49
C MET A 1 15.97 -18.36 17.66
N TYR A 2 14.90 -17.86 18.26
CA TYR A 2 14.97 -16.95 19.41
C TYR A 2 15.48 -17.73 20.64
N ARG A 3 16.49 -17.21 21.34
CA ARG A 3 16.97 -17.75 22.62
C ARG A 3 16.75 -16.73 23.72
N LYS A 4 15.97 -17.11 24.73
CA LYS A 4 15.65 -16.29 25.89
C LYS A 4 16.96 -15.92 26.61
N GLY A 5 17.26 -14.63 26.72
CA GLY A 5 18.49 -14.11 27.37
C GLY A 5 19.61 -13.68 26.43
N GLU A 6 19.58 -14.06 25.14
CA GLU A 6 20.61 -13.66 24.17
C GLU A 6 20.23 -12.40 23.36
N VAL A 7 18.95 -12.01 23.38
CA VAL A 7 18.44 -10.85 22.62
C VAL A 7 18.19 -9.68 23.56
N ARG A 8 18.97 -8.60 23.41
CA ARG A 8 18.75 -7.34 24.11
C ARG A 8 17.96 -6.37 23.23
N TYR A 9 16.84 -5.87 23.74
CA TYR A 9 16.08 -4.82 23.05
C TYR A 9 16.93 -3.54 22.95
N LYS A 10 17.03 -2.99 21.74
CA LYS A 10 17.60 -1.68 21.46
C LYS A 10 16.54 -0.84 20.76
N ALA A 11 16.01 0.16 21.46
CA ALA A 11 15.15 1.15 20.83
C ALA A 11 15.98 1.92 19.78
N LEU A 12 15.40 2.09 18.59
CA LEU A 12 15.94 2.98 17.57
C LEU A 12 15.19 4.31 17.64
N PRO A 13 15.87 5.46 17.47
CA PRO A 13 15.19 6.73 17.32
C PRO A 13 14.30 6.69 16.07
N LEU A 14 13.14 7.34 16.11
CA LEU A 14 12.22 7.43 14.98
C LEU A 14 12.72 8.51 14.00
N PRO A 15 13.24 8.15 12.81
CA PRO A 15 13.92 9.11 11.93
C PRO A 15 12.94 10.02 11.18
N ASP A 16 11.77 9.49 10.78
CA ASP A 16 10.83 10.16 9.87
C ASP A 16 9.62 10.76 10.60
N ARG A 17 9.86 11.36 11.77
CA ARG A 17 8.78 11.97 12.53
C ARG A 17 8.33 13.25 11.82
N VAL A 18 7.16 13.19 11.18
CA VAL A 18 6.46 14.38 10.70
C VAL A 18 5.88 15.13 11.91
N GLN A 19 6.34 16.36 12.12
CA GLN A 19 5.77 17.31 13.09
C GLN A 19 5.30 18.53 12.30
N LEU A 20 3.99 18.74 12.26
CA LEU A 20 3.36 19.89 11.64
C LEU A 20 2.72 20.70 12.76
N ASP A 21 2.68 22.03 12.61
CA ASP A 21 1.77 22.84 13.41
C ASP A 21 0.31 22.49 13.07
N GLU A 22 -0.62 22.91 13.94
CA GLU A 22 -2.03 22.55 13.82
C GLU A 22 -2.65 23.00 12.50
N ALA A 23 -2.29 24.20 12.02
CA ALA A 23 -2.83 24.76 10.79
C ALA A 23 -2.35 23.98 9.56
N ALA A 24 -1.06 23.68 9.50
CA ALA A 24 -0.47 22.87 8.44
C ALA A 24 -0.99 21.43 8.45
N ALA A 25 -1.15 20.83 9.64
CA ALA A 25 -1.72 19.49 9.79
C ALA A 25 -3.17 19.43 9.30
N LEU A 26 -3.99 20.41 9.70
CA LEU A 26 -5.39 20.52 9.27
C LEU A 26 -5.49 20.68 7.75
N ALA A 27 -4.72 21.61 7.18
CA ALA A 27 -4.71 21.85 5.73
C ALA A 27 -4.30 20.59 4.95
N GLY A 28 -3.28 19.86 5.41
CA GLY A 28 -2.85 18.60 4.80
C GLY A 28 -3.94 17.52 4.86
N ALA A 29 -4.60 17.37 6.01
CA ALA A 29 -5.67 16.41 6.21
C ALA A 29 -6.89 16.72 5.33
N GLU A 30 -7.31 17.98 5.24
CA GLU A 30 -8.43 18.42 4.40
C GLU A 30 -8.13 18.27 2.90
N GLY A 31 -6.89 18.57 2.49
CA GLY A 31 -6.42 18.35 1.12
C GLY A 31 -6.48 16.87 0.74
N PHE A 32 -5.98 15.98 1.60
CA PHE A 32 -6.04 14.54 1.39
C PHE A 32 -7.48 14.02 1.36
N LEU A 33 -8.33 14.45 2.31
CA LEU A 33 -9.75 14.10 2.34
C LEU A 33 -10.46 14.51 1.04
N THR A 34 -10.21 15.74 0.58
CA THR A 34 -10.78 16.27 -0.67
C THR A 34 -10.34 15.44 -1.87
N TYR A 35 -9.08 15.01 -1.94
CA TYR A 35 -8.60 14.13 -3.00
C TYR A 35 -9.27 12.75 -2.93
N MET A 36 -9.30 12.13 -1.74
CA MET A 36 -9.86 10.79 -1.55
C MET A 36 -11.37 10.72 -1.81
N ARG A 37 -12.11 11.81 -1.58
CA ARG A 37 -13.54 11.92 -1.93
C ARG A 37 -13.83 11.74 -3.43
N LYS A 38 -12.85 11.99 -4.31
CA LYS A 38 -12.99 11.79 -5.76
C LYS A 38 -12.96 10.31 -6.17
N ARG A 39 -12.54 9.40 -5.28
CA ARG A 39 -12.43 7.98 -5.57
C ARG A 39 -13.81 7.32 -5.60
N HIS A 40 -14.12 6.67 -6.71
CA HIS A 40 -15.30 5.81 -6.84
C HIS A 40 -14.90 4.37 -7.20
N SER A 41 -15.76 3.41 -6.87
CA SER A 41 -15.61 2.04 -7.38
C SER A 41 -16.12 2.00 -8.82
N VAL A 42 -15.20 2.04 -9.78
CA VAL A 42 -15.47 1.93 -11.22
C VAL A 42 -15.57 0.45 -11.60
N ARG A 43 -16.50 0.09 -12.51
CA ARG A 43 -16.69 -1.29 -13.00
C ARG A 43 -16.60 -1.42 -14.52
N ASP A 44 -16.37 -0.30 -15.21
CA ASP A 44 -16.17 -0.24 -16.65
C ASP A 44 -14.78 0.37 -16.93
N TYR A 45 -13.90 -0.39 -17.57
CA TYR A 45 -12.47 -0.08 -17.66
C TYR A 45 -12.03 0.03 -19.12
N ALA A 46 -11.24 1.05 -19.43
CA ALA A 46 -10.67 1.23 -20.76
C ALA A 46 -9.59 0.16 -21.05
N PRO A 47 -9.41 -0.24 -22.33
CA PRO A 47 -8.37 -1.22 -22.71
C PRO A 47 -6.94 -0.65 -22.69
N ARG A 48 -6.80 0.65 -22.39
CA ARG A 48 -5.50 1.34 -22.39
C ARG A 48 -4.57 0.74 -21.34
N PRO A 49 -3.34 0.32 -21.70
CA PRO A 49 -2.39 -0.23 -20.74
C PRO A 49 -1.92 0.84 -19.75
N VAL A 50 -1.57 0.39 -18.54
CA VAL A 50 -0.93 1.20 -17.50
C VAL A 50 0.55 0.78 -17.40
N PRO A 51 1.50 1.73 -17.32
CA PRO A 51 2.91 1.37 -17.14
C PRO A 51 3.13 0.53 -15.88
N GLU A 52 3.93 -0.53 -16.00
CA GLU A 52 4.22 -1.45 -14.90
C GLU A 52 4.81 -0.73 -13.67
N ALA A 53 5.67 0.26 -13.90
CA ALA A 53 6.27 1.07 -12.84
C ALA A 53 5.22 1.79 -11.96
N VAL A 54 4.07 2.19 -12.54
CA VAL A 54 2.97 2.79 -11.77
C VAL A 54 2.34 1.74 -10.86
N ILE A 55 2.09 0.54 -11.37
CA ILE A 55 1.54 -0.58 -10.58
C ILE A 55 2.51 -0.99 -9.47
N ALA A 56 3.81 -1.08 -9.76
CA ALA A 56 4.85 -1.40 -8.79
C ALA A 56 4.91 -0.36 -7.65
N ALA A 57 4.85 0.93 -7.97
CA ALA A 57 4.83 2.00 -6.97
C ALA A 57 3.58 1.92 -6.07
N CYS A 58 2.40 1.63 -6.64
CA CYS A 58 1.19 1.42 -5.85
C CYS A 58 1.30 0.22 -4.89
N ILE A 59 1.88 -0.89 -5.35
CA ILE A 59 2.11 -2.09 -4.51
C ILE A 59 3.13 -1.78 -3.41
N ALA A 60 4.21 -1.07 -3.73
CA ALA A 60 5.21 -0.66 -2.75
C ALA A 60 4.60 0.21 -1.64
N ALA A 61 3.72 1.16 -2.01
CA ALA A 61 2.96 1.95 -1.05
C ALA A 61 2.05 1.06 -0.17
N ALA A 62 1.32 0.10 -0.75
CA ALA A 62 0.50 -0.83 0.02
C ALA A 62 1.32 -1.68 1.02
N GLY A 63 2.53 -2.08 0.64
CA GLY A 63 3.45 -2.84 1.49
C GLY A 63 3.94 -2.09 2.75
N THR A 64 3.73 -0.77 2.83
CA THR A 64 4.07 0.04 4.02
C THR A 64 3.08 -0.12 5.18
N ALA A 65 1.96 -0.82 4.97
CA ALA A 65 0.99 -1.08 6.01
C ALA A 65 1.64 -1.79 7.23
N PRO A 66 1.19 -1.52 8.46
CA PRO A 66 1.65 -2.27 9.62
C PRO A 66 1.15 -3.72 9.55
N SER A 67 1.92 -4.66 10.12
CA SER A 67 1.51 -6.06 10.27
C SER A 67 1.87 -6.59 11.66
N GLY A 68 1.03 -7.49 12.18
CA GLY A 68 1.28 -8.16 13.45
C GLY A 68 2.65 -8.82 13.45
N ALA A 69 3.47 -8.53 14.46
CA ALA A 69 4.86 -8.99 14.57
C ALA A 69 5.72 -8.75 13.30
N ASN A 70 5.36 -7.76 12.48
CA ASN A 70 6.00 -7.45 11.19
C ASN A 70 6.04 -8.65 10.21
N HIS A 71 5.03 -9.53 10.23
CA HIS A 71 4.99 -10.70 9.35
C HIS A 71 4.86 -10.36 7.86
N GLN A 72 4.33 -9.18 7.53
CA GLN A 72 4.01 -8.75 6.16
C GLN A 72 3.26 -9.85 5.37
N PRO A 73 2.13 -10.37 5.90
CA PRO A 73 1.49 -11.58 5.39
C PRO A 73 0.64 -11.32 4.13
N TRP A 74 1.17 -10.55 3.18
CA TRP A 74 0.51 -10.20 1.93
C TRP A 74 1.32 -10.67 0.73
N HIS A 75 0.60 -11.13 -0.29
CA HIS A 75 1.15 -11.41 -1.60
C HIS A 75 0.32 -10.67 -2.65
N PHE A 76 0.98 -9.84 -3.46
CA PHE A 76 0.34 -9.09 -4.54
C PHE A 76 0.69 -9.76 -5.87
N VAL A 77 -0.34 -10.16 -6.63
CA VAL A 77 -0.19 -10.76 -7.96
C VAL A 77 -0.77 -9.82 -9.00
N ALA A 78 0.08 -9.23 -9.84
CA ALA A 78 -0.34 -8.39 -10.96
C ALA A 78 -0.36 -9.23 -12.26
N ILE A 79 -1.52 -9.30 -12.92
CA ILE A 79 -1.73 -10.15 -14.11
C ILE A 79 -2.03 -9.27 -15.32
N ALA A 80 -1.05 -9.16 -16.22
CA ALA A 80 -1.22 -8.47 -17.51
C ALA A 80 -1.71 -9.40 -18.63
N ASP A 81 -1.36 -10.68 -18.58
CA ASP A 81 -1.67 -11.69 -19.60
C ASP A 81 -3.20 -11.80 -19.84
N PRO A 82 -3.68 -11.50 -21.07
CA PRO A 82 -5.09 -11.66 -21.42
C PRO A 82 -5.62 -13.07 -21.24
N ALA A 83 -4.82 -14.11 -21.53
CA ALA A 83 -5.26 -15.50 -21.44
C ALA A 83 -5.50 -15.90 -19.98
N MET A 84 -4.58 -15.55 -19.07
CA MET A 84 -4.77 -15.74 -17.64
C MET A 84 -5.99 -14.97 -17.11
N LYS A 85 -6.20 -13.72 -17.53
CA LYS A 85 -7.39 -12.94 -17.11
C LYS A 85 -8.70 -13.57 -17.59
N ALA A 86 -8.74 -14.11 -18.80
CA ALA A 86 -9.92 -14.82 -19.32
C ALA A 86 -10.27 -16.04 -18.45
N ARG A 87 -9.26 -16.86 -18.12
CA ARG A 87 -9.45 -18.01 -17.23
C ARG A 87 -9.98 -17.65 -15.84
N ILE A 88 -9.47 -16.56 -15.25
CA ILE A 88 -9.97 -16.06 -13.95
C ILE A 88 -11.44 -15.64 -14.06
N ARG A 89 -11.80 -14.95 -15.14
CA ARG A 89 -13.19 -14.50 -15.39
C ARG A 89 -14.16 -15.67 -15.56
N GLU A 90 -13.74 -16.74 -16.24
CA GLU A 90 -14.56 -17.95 -16.43
C GLU A 90 -14.84 -18.69 -15.11
N GLY A 91 -13.92 -18.59 -14.14
CA GLY A 91 -14.05 -19.23 -12.83
C GLY A 91 -14.72 -18.37 -11.75
N ALA A 92 -15.12 -17.13 -12.05
CA ALA A 92 -15.74 -16.19 -11.12
C ALA A 92 -17.27 -16.26 -11.16
#